data_AF-D8LPC9-F1
#
_entry.id   AF-D8LPC9-F1
#
_cell.length_a   1.000
_cell.length_b   1.000
_cell.length_c   1.000
_cell.angle_alpha   90.00
_cell.angle_beta   90.00
_cell.angle_gamma   90.00
#
_symmetry.space_group_name_H-M   'P 1'
#
loop_
_entity.id
_entity.type
_entity.pdbx_description
1 polymer ?
#
loop_
_entity_poly.entity_id
_entity_poly.type
_entity_poly.pdbx_seq_one_letter_code
_entity_poly.pdbx_strand_id
1 'polypeptide(L)'
;MGTEDESDYYYKGATDENSVAKASSLFQNLGGSTGVRGEFFTDRSSFIRIHNHMKSSNHWKSVSKWDTGVEYTIQHPTTDIIVADTNRGQKTVVFKQHVVQTVRGCTACKSVDFTVNKYETIELDRTSRSYHDSTYTWVKIKSEKVFVHESERSSWKFHLAVVWQGDTKEKAESVPQQYSVAVSMGSVAKASRDAVYTTASFLEKMMDAMFQKSRSRHIILNFS
;
A
#
# COMPACT_ATOMS: atom_id res chain seq x y z
N MET A 1 28.33 -6.01 27.21
CA MET A 1 27.06 -5.33 26.89
C MET A 1 27.39 -4.15 25.99
N GLY A 2 27.21 -4.33 24.69
CA GLY A 2 27.22 -3.27 23.69
C GLY A 2 26.11 -3.65 22.71
N THR A 3 24.97 -2.97 22.81
CA THR A 3 23.86 -3.11 21.87
C THR A 3 24.21 -2.29 20.65
N GLU A 4 24.54 -2.95 19.55
CA GLU A 4 24.74 -2.32 18.25
C GLU A 4 23.46 -1.57 17.85
N ASP A 5 23.64 -0.31 17.43
CA ASP A 5 22.62 0.64 16.99
C ASP A 5 21.61 0.00 16.02
N GLU A 6 20.32 0.12 16.35
CA GLU A 6 19.20 -0.04 15.41
C GLU A 6 19.40 0.94 14.25
N SER A 7 19.97 0.46 13.15
CA SER A 7 20.37 1.29 12.01
C SER A 7 19.15 1.87 11.27
N ASP A 8 18.69 3.04 11.71
CA ASP A 8 17.79 3.90 10.94
C ASP A 8 18.46 4.30 9.62
N TYR A 9 17.90 3.89 8.48
CA TYR A 9 18.40 4.22 7.15
C TYR A 9 17.73 5.49 6.64
N TYR A 10 18.50 6.57 6.54
CA TYR A 10 18.01 7.84 6.00
C TYR A 10 18.01 7.75 4.49
N TYR A 11 16.85 7.95 3.85
CA TYR A 11 16.73 8.10 2.40
C TYR A 11 16.45 9.55 2.04
N LYS A 12 17.40 10.19 1.36
CA LYS A 12 17.29 11.60 0.93
C LYS A 12 16.98 11.79 -0.56
N GLY A 13 17.01 10.72 -1.33
CA GLY A 13 16.72 10.71 -2.76
C GLY A 13 17.45 9.58 -3.49
N ALA A 14 17.25 9.46 -4.80
CA ALA A 14 17.78 8.36 -5.62
C ALA A 14 19.31 8.15 -5.57
N THR A 15 20.10 9.13 -5.11
CA THR A 15 21.56 9.00 -4.93
C THR A 15 21.97 8.38 -3.59
N ASP A 16 21.01 8.04 -2.72
CA ASP A 16 21.24 7.44 -1.40
C ASP A 16 21.38 5.91 -1.51
N GLU A 17 22.54 5.47 -2.00
CA GLU A 17 22.77 4.08 -2.41
C GLU A 17 22.59 3.07 -1.28
N ASN A 18 22.94 3.42 -0.04
CA ASN A 18 22.84 2.50 1.11
C ASN A 18 21.37 2.15 1.44
N SER A 19 20.52 3.17 1.50
CA SER A 19 19.09 3.01 1.78
C SER A 19 18.37 2.28 0.65
N VAL A 20 18.74 2.56 -0.61
CA VAL A 20 18.21 1.85 -1.78
C VAL A 20 18.66 0.39 -1.78
N ALA A 21 19.94 0.12 -1.53
CA ALA A 21 20.48 -1.24 -1.50
C ALA A 21 19.79 -2.09 -0.43
N LYS A 22 19.59 -1.55 0.78
CA LYS A 22 18.88 -2.26 1.86
C LYS A 22 17.40 -2.51 1.52
N ALA A 23 16.71 -1.51 0.96
CA ALA A 23 15.30 -1.65 0.56
C ALA A 23 15.10 -2.54 -0.68
N SER A 24 16.16 -2.84 -1.45
CA SER A 24 16.06 -3.62 -2.69
C SER A 24 15.47 -5.01 -2.53
N SER A 25 15.57 -5.61 -1.34
CA SER A 25 14.97 -6.93 -1.03
C SER A 25 13.44 -6.95 -1.21
N LEU A 26 12.77 -5.80 -1.07
CA LEU A 26 11.34 -5.64 -1.33
C LEU A 26 10.98 -6.02 -2.77
N PHE A 27 11.88 -5.78 -3.72
CA PHE A 27 11.69 -5.98 -5.16
C PHE A 27 12.53 -7.12 -5.75
N GLN A 28 13.20 -7.90 -4.90
CA GLN A 28 13.87 -9.15 -5.31
C GLN A 28 12.88 -10.33 -5.28
N ASN A 29 13.11 -11.34 -6.11
CA ASN A 29 12.34 -12.59 -6.13
C ASN A 29 10.81 -12.38 -6.25
N LEU A 30 10.38 -11.41 -7.06
CA LEU A 30 8.96 -11.17 -7.28
C LEU A 30 8.38 -12.25 -8.20
N GLY A 31 7.35 -12.95 -7.73
CA GLY A 31 6.53 -13.88 -8.50
C GLY A 31 5.23 -13.25 -9.00
N GLY A 32 4.46 -13.99 -9.80
CA GLY A 32 3.21 -13.50 -10.40
C GLY A 32 2.14 -13.06 -9.37
N SER A 33 2.16 -13.65 -8.18
CA SER A 33 1.26 -13.32 -7.05
C SER A 33 1.85 -12.31 -6.06
N THR A 34 3.08 -11.84 -6.27
CA THR A 34 3.75 -10.93 -5.34
C THR A 34 3.34 -9.48 -5.57
N GLY A 35 3.18 -8.73 -4.49
CA GLY A 35 2.93 -7.29 -4.48
C GLY A 35 3.86 -6.55 -3.53
N VAL A 36 4.07 -5.26 -3.81
CA VAL A 36 4.70 -4.32 -2.88
C VAL A 36 3.79 -3.11 -2.74
N ARG A 37 3.45 -2.74 -1.50
CA ARG A 37 2.58 -1.59 -1.19
C ARG A 37 3.13 -0.83 0.01
N GLY A 38 3.40 0.46 -0.18
CA GLY A 38 3.65 1.42 0.89
C GLY A 38 2.37 2.17 1.23
N GLU A 39 2.08 2.35 2.51
CA GLU A 39 0.86 2.99 3.00
C GLU A 39 1.14 3.89 4.20
N PHE A 40 0.43 5.02 4.27
CA PHE A 40 0.38 5.90 5.42
C PHE A 40 -1.02 6.49 5.61
N PHE A 41 -1.32 6.90 6.84
CA PHE A 41 -2.55 7.61 7.16
C PHE A 41 -2.29 9.09 7.38
N THR A 42 -3.28 9.91 7.06
CA THR A 42 -3.17 11.36 7.15
C THR A 42 -4.48 11.99 7.60
N ASP A 43 -4.46 13.26 8.00
CA ASP A 43 -5.67 14.03 8.26
C ASP A 43 -6.43 14.37 6.96
N ARG A 44 -7.71 14.73 7.11
CA ARG A 44 -8.61 15.08 5.98
C ARG A 44 -8.08 16.22 5.11
N SER A 45 -7.49 17.25 5.70
CA SER A 45 -7.02 18.43 4.96
C SER A 45 -5.82 18.09 4.07
N SER A 46 -4.89 17.32 4.62
CA SER A 46 -3.73 16.79 3.91
C SER A 46 -4.16 15.80 2.82
N PHE A 47 -5.13 14.93 3.08
CA PHE A 47 -5.70 14.03 2.08
C PHE A 47 -6.32 14.78 0.89
N ILE A 48 -7.12 15.82 1.14
CA ILE A 48 -7.72 16.66 0.08
C ILE A 48 -6.64 17.37 -0.72
N ARG A 49 -5.62 17.90 -0.05
CA ARG A 49 -4.45 18.50 -0.72
C ARG A 49 -3.77 17.47 -1.63
N ILE A 50 -3.62 16.23 -1.15
CA ILE A 50 -3.02 15.15 -1.92
C ILE A 50 -3.82 14.81 -3.16
N HIS A 51 -5.13 14.63 -2.99
CA HIS A 51 -6.04 14.38 -4.09
C HIS A 51 -6.00 15.50 -5.14
N ASN A 52 -6.01 16.77 -4.72
CA ASN A 52 -5.98 17.90 -5.63
C ASN A 52 -4.65 18.00 -6.39
N HIS A 53 -3.52 17.77 -5.71
CA HIS A 53 -2.21 17.72 -6.35
C HIS A 53 -2.17 16.61 -7.41
N MET A 54 -2.59 15.39 -7.08
CA MET A 54 -2.62 14.30 -8.07
C MET A 54 -3.55 14.61 -9.23
N LYS A 55 -4.77 15.11 -8.96
CA LYS A 55 -5.75 15.48 -9.99
C LYS A 55 -5.25 16.59 -10.93
N SER A 56 -4.36 17.47 -10.45
CA SER A 56 -3.80 18.54 -11.28
C SER A 56 -2.82 18.05 -12.36
N SER A 57 -2.29 16.84 -12.22
CA SER A 57 -1.41 16.23 -13.22
C SER A 57 -2.20 15.58 -14.35
N ASN A 58 -1.74 15.81 -15.57
CA ASN A 58 -2.23 15.26 -16.83
C ASN A 58 -1.35 14.12 -17.37
N HIS A 59 -0.38 13.65 -16.58
CA HIS A 59 0.55 12.57 -16.93
C HIS A 59 0.11 11.17 -16.49
N TRP A 60 -1.11 11.02 -15.97
CA TRP A 60 -1.61 9.70 -15.56
C TRP A 60 -1.94 8.85 -16.77
N LYS A 61 -1.54 7.58 -16.72
CA LYS A 61 -1.95 6.57 -17.71
C LYS A 61 -3.45 6.33 -17.62
N SER A 62 -3.99 6.28 -16.40
CA SER A 62 -5.42 6.22 -16.14
C SER A 62 -5.74 6.70 -14.73
N VAL A 63 -6.97 7.14 -14.52
CA VAL A 63 -7.50 7.57 -13.23
C VAL A 63 -8.87 6.94 -13.05
N SER A 64 -9.07 6.18 -11.96
CA SER A 64 -10.38 5.59 -11.67
C SER A 64 -11.37 6.65 -11.16
N LYS A 65 -12.66 6.34 -11.24
CA LYS A 65 -13.66 7.02 -10.40
C LYS A 65 -13.47 6.59 -8.95
N TRP A 66 -14.06 7.35 -8.02
CA TRP A 66 -14.26 6.89 -6.66
C TRP A 66 -15.18 5.67 -6.70
N ASP A 67 -14.78 4.63 -6.00
CA ASP A 67 -15.50 3.36 -5.97
C ASP A 67 -15.46 2.80 -4.55
N THR A 68 -16.56 2.25 -4.09
CA THR A 68 -16.68 1.76 -2.71
C THR A 68 -16.76 0.25 -2.73
N GLY A 69 -15.88 -0.42 -1.99
CA GLY A 69 -15.89 -1.86 -1.78
C GLY A 69 -15.95 -2.19 -0.30
N VAL A 70 -16.27 -3.45 -0.01
CA VAL A 70 -16.26 -4.01 1.34
C VAL A 70 -15.33 -5.22 1.37
N GLU A 71 -14.37 -5.19 2.28
CA GLU A 71 -13.47 -6.30 2.58
C GLU A 71 -13.90 -6.92 3.91
N TYR A 72 -14.20 -8.22 3.90
CA TYR A 72 -14.46 -9.00 5.11
C TYR A 72 -13.26 -9.88 5.42
N THR A 73 -12.88 -9.94 6.68
CA THR A 73 -11.81 -10.81 7.17
C THR A 73 -12.41 -11.99 7.90
N ILE A 74 -11.98 -13.20 7.54
CA ILE A 74 -12.25 -14.43 8.25
C ILE A 74 -10.93 -14.86 8.87
N GLN A 75 -10.88 -14.92 10.20
CA GLN A 75 -9.71 -15.43 10.91
C GLN A 75 -9.52 -16.91 10.59
N HIS A 76 -8.29 -17.30 10.22
CA HIS A 76 -7.97 -18.69 9.88
C HIS A 76 -6.64 -19.09 10.53
N PRO A 77 -6.49 -20.34 11.02
CA PRO A 77 -5.32 -20.74 11.83
C PRO A 77 -3.96 -20.49 11.18
N THR A 78 -3.89 -20.52 9.85
CA THR A 78 -2.65 -20.25 9.12
C THR A 78 -2.46 -18.78 8.76
N THR A 79 -3.46 -18.15 8.15
CA THR A 79 -3.44 -16.75 7.71
C THR A 79 -4.87 -16.36 7.37
N ASP A 80 -5.24 -15.15 7.77
CA ASP A 80 -6.55 -14.59 7.53
C ASP A 80 -6.96 -14.63 6.06
N ILE A 81 -8.24 -14.87 5.84
CA ILE A 81 -8.87 -14.94 4.52
C ILE A 81 -9.62 -13.64 4.31
N ILE A 82 -9.35 -12.97 3.20
CA ILE A 82 -10.00 -11.73 2.80
C ILE A 82 -11.02 -12.05 1.71
N VAL A 83 -12.26 -11.66 1.96
CA VAL A 83 -13.37 -11.69 1.00
C VAL A 83 -13.64 -10.24 0.58
N ALA A 84 -13.24 -9.89 -0.65
CA ALA A 84 -13.42 -8.56 -1.20
C ALA A 84 -14.62 -8.54 -2.16
N ASP A 85 -15.66 -7.81 -1.76
CA ASP A 85 -16.78 -7.47 -2.61
C ASP A 85 -16.60 -6.04 -3.16
N THR A 86 -16.48 -5.93 -4.48
CA THR A 86 -16.30 -4.63 -5.14
C THR A 86 -17.53 -4.34 -5.96
N ASN A 87 -18.09 -3.13 -5.83
CA ASN A 87 -19.30 -2.68 -6.55
C ASN A 87 -19.16 -2.62 -8.09
N ARG A 88 -18.06 -3.14 -8.66
CA ARG A 88 -17.71 -3.09 -10.08
C ARG A 88 -18.47 -4.07 -10.98
N GLY A 89 -19.49 -4.77 -10.50
CA GLY A 89 -20.00 -5.95 -11.20
C GLY A 89 -18.91 -7.03 -11.40
N GLN A 90 -17.77 -6.86 -10.73
CA GLN A 90 -16.69 -7.84 -10.66
C GLN A 90 -17.03 -8.76 -9.50
N LYS A 91 -17.45 -9.97 -9.87
CA LYS A 91 -17.13 -11.22 -9.21
C LYS A 91 -16.36 -11.02 -7.86
N THR A 92 -17.00 -11.27 -6.72
CA THR A 92 -16.42 -11.28 -5.34
C THR A 92 -15.13 -12.10 -5.22
N VAL A 93 -14.00 -11.49 -4.88
CA VAL A 93 -12.70 -12.18 -4.83
C VAL A 93 -12.42 -12.69 -3.43
N VAL A 94 -11.98 -13.93 -3.30
CA VAL A 94 -11.56 -14.54 -2.03
C VAL A 94 -10.08 -14.85 -2.11
N PHE A 95 -9.28 -14.41 -1.15
CA PHE A 95 -7.84 -14.64 -1.18
C PHE A 95 -7.22 -14.70 0.21
N LYS A 96 -6.05 -15.32 0.30
CA LYS A 96 -5.12 -15.18 1.43
C LYS A 96 -4.04 -14.18 1.05
N GLN A 97 -3.64 -13.35 2.00
CA GLN A 97 -2.51 -12.43 1.82
C GLN A 97 -1.45 -12.71 2.89
N HIS A 98 -0.27 -13.15 2.44
CA HIS A 98 0.86 -13.40 3.31
C HIS A 98 1.83 -12.24 3.22
N VAL A 99 2.09 -11.54 4.33
CA VAL A 99 3.12 -10.50 4.37
C VAL A 99 4.48 -11.19 4.51
N VAL A 100 5.30 -11.08 3.47
CA VAL A 100 6.63 -11.70 3.39
C VAL A 100 7.69 -10.82 4.06
N GLN A 101 7.56 -9.50 3.90
CA GLN A 101 8.49 -8.55 4.49
C GLN A 101 7.75 -7.25 4.81
N THR A 102 8.07 -6.67 5.97
CA THR A 102 7.58 -5.37 6.43
C THR A 102 8.77 -4.44 6.63
N VAL A 103 8.69 -3.22 6.11
CA VAL A 103 9.61 -2.13 6.42
C VAL A 103 8.79 -0.98 6.99
N ARG A 104 9.16 -0.53 8.19
CA ARG A 104 8.52 0.64 8.79
C ARG A 104 9.34 1.86 8.45
N GLY A 105 8.70 3.02 8.39
CA GLY A 105 9.43 4.26 8.22
C GLY A 105 8.65 5.45 8.68
N CYS A 106 9.35 6.57 8.78
CA CYS A 106 8.76 7.85 9.13
C CYS A 106 9.40 8.97 8.34
N THR A 107 8.74 10.13 8.27
CA THR A 107 9.40 11.34 7.79
C THR A 107 10.44 11.81 8.80
N ALA A 108 11.51 12.50 8.38
CA ALA A 108 12.59 12.91 9.28
C ALA A 108 12.15 13.82 10.46
N CYS A 109 10.94 14.38 10.42
CA CYS A 109 10.32 15.14 11.53
C CYS A 109 9.25 14.33 12.29
N LYS A 110 9.15 13.01 12.06
CA LYS A 110 8.12 12.08 12.56
C LYS A 110 6.68 12.57 12.37
N SER A 111 6.43 13.34 11.31
CA SER A 111 5.12 13.91 11.04
C SER A 111 4.16 12.89 10.43
N VAL A 112 4.69 11.85 9.78
CA VAL A 112 3.95 10.79 9.11
C VAL A 112 4.73 9.49 9.27
N ASP A 113 4.09 8.49 9.87
CA ASP A 113 4.57 7.11 9.87
C ASP A 113 3.98 6.37 8.66
N PHE A 114 4.77 5.46 8.11
CA PHE A 114 4.36 4.63 6.99
C PHE A 114 4.87 3.20 7.14
N THR A 115 4.24 2.29 6.42
CA THR A 115 4.66 0.89 6.33
C THR A 115 4.74 0.48 4.87
N VAL A 116 5.78 -0.27 4.51
CA VAL A 116 5.93 -0.91 3.21
C VAL A 116 5.89 -2.41 3.39
N ASN A 117 4.89 -3.04 2.78
CA ASN A 117 4.71 -4.48 2.82
C ASN A 117 5.01 -5.08 1.46
N LYS A 118 5.89 -6.09 1.45
CA LYS A 118 5.95 -7.10 0.39
C LYS A 118 5.02 -8.24 0.79
N TYR A 119 4.14 -8.63 -0.10
CA TYR A 119 3.14 -9.65 0.18
C TYR A 119 2.94 -10.59 -1.00
N GLU A 120 2.42 -11.78 -0.71
CA GLU A 120 1.96 -12.74 -1.71
C GLU A 120 0.46 -12.97 -1.55
N THR A 121 -0.25 -12.96 -2.68
CA THR A 121 -1.70 -13.18 -2.72
C THR A 121 -2.02 -14.53 -3.33
N ILE A 122 -2.76 -15.35 -2.61
CA ILE A 122 -3.25 -16.64 -3.10
C ILE A 122 -4.77 -16.52 -3.27
N GLU A 123 -5.23 -16.44 -4.51
CA GLU A 123 -6.66 -16.46 -4.83
C GLU A 123 -7.24 -17.85 -4.52
N LEU A 124 -8.37 -17.89 -3.82
CA LEU A 124 -9.04 -19.12 -3.44
C LEU A 124 -10.24 -19.36 -4.36
N ASP A 125 -10.51 -20.62 -4.70
CA ASP A 125 -11.68 -20.98 -5.50
C ASP A 125 -12.99 -20.72 -4.73
N ARG A 126 -13.92 -20.06 -5.40
CA ARG A 126 -15.21 -19.57 -4.91
C ARG A 126 -16.24 -20.68 -4.70
N THR A 127 -16.02 -21.84 -5.31
CA THR A 127 -16.97 -22.96 -5.24
C THR A 127 -17.05 -23.57 -3.83
N SER A 128 -16.11 -23.23 -2.95
CA SER A 128 -16.18 -23.58 -1.54
C SER A 128 -17.24 -22.72 -0.84
N ARG A 129 -18.49 -23.25 -0.79
CA ARG A 129 -19.62 -22.68 -0.03
C ARG A 129 -19.28 -22.29 1.42
N SER A 130 -18.18 -22.82 1.97
CA SER A 130 -17.69 -22.58 3.34
C SER A 130 -17.45 -21.12 3.69
N TYR A 131 -17.11 -20.24 2.74
CA TYR A 131 -16.80 -18.83 3.08
C TYR A 131 -18.02 -17.91 3.14
N HIS A 132 -19.16 -18.33 2.60
CA HIS A 132 -20.42 -17.58 2.72
C HIS A 132 -21.08 -17.77 4.08
N ASP A 133 -20.86 -18.92 4.72
CA ASP A 133 -21.44 -19.26 6.02
C ASP A 133 -20.51 -18.95 7.22
N SER A 134 -19.30 -18.44 6.95
CA SER A 134 -18.30 -18.13 7.99
C SER A 134 -18.60 -16.79 8.68
N THR A 135 -18.48 -16.76 10.00
CA THR A 135 -18.56 -15.51 10.78
C THR A 135 -17.35 -14.63 10.48
N TYR A 136 -17.60 -13.45 9.91
CA TYR A 136 -16.56 -12.44 9.69
C TYR A 136 -16.10 -11.86 11.03
N THR A 137 -14.80 -11.71 11.21
CA THR A 137 -14.20 -11.15 12.44
C THR A 137 -13.85 -9.67 12.29
N TRP A 138 -13.78 -9.17 11.06
CA TRP A 138 -13.49 -7.78 10.77
C TRP A 138 -14.09 -7.34 9.44
N VAL A 139 -14.57 -6.10 9.38
CA VAL A 139 -15.16 -5.47 8.20
C VAL A 139 -14.42 -4.17 7.91
N LYS A 140 -14.02 -3.99 6.67
CA LYS A 140 -13.41 -2.76 6.16
C LYS A 140 -14.18 -2.27 4.95
N ILE A 141 -14.81 -1.10 5.08
CA ILE A 141 -15.45 -0.40 3.97
C ILE A 141 -14.42 0.60 3.44
N LYS A 142 -14.16 0.57 2.14
CA LYS A 142 -13.14 1.41 1.50
C LYS A 142 -13.72 2.11 0.28
N SER A 143 -13.77 3.43 0.32
CA SER A 143 -14.00 4.25 -0.89
C SER A 143 -12.65 4.67 -1.44
N GLU A 144 -12.27 4.15 -2.61
CA GLU A 144 -10.93 4.30 -3.18
C GLU A 144 -10.96 4.94 -4.57
N LYS A 145 -9.92 5.72 -4.83
CA LYS A 145 -9.58 6.24 -6.15
C LYS A 145 -8.13 5.93 -6.46
N VAL A 146 -7.88 5.42 -7.66
CA VAL A 146 -6.56 4.96 -8.09
C VAL A 146 -6.06 5.79 -9.26
N PHE A 147 -4.84 6.30 -9.15
CA PHE A 147 -4.10 6.99 -10.21
C PHE A 147 -2.97 6.07 -10.68
N VAL A 148 -2.92 5.77 -11.97
CA VAL A 148 -1.92 4.88 -12.55
C VAL A 148 -0.86 5.69 -13.26
N HIS A 149 0.39 5.54 -12.85
CA HIS A 149 1.56 6.06 -13.53
C HIS A 149 2.29 4.91 -14.21
N GLU A 150 2.52 5.00 -15.52
CA GLU A 150 3.22 3.98 -16.27
C GLU A 150 4.22 4.59 -17.24
N SER A 151 5.47 4.14 -17.14
CA SER A 151 6.53 4.41 -18.11
C SER A 151 7.02 3.10 -18.72
N GLU A 152 7.99 3.18 -19.63
CA GLU A 152 8.64 2.00 -20.20
C GLU A 152 9.28 1.11 -19.12
N ARG A 153 9.87 1.75 -18.09
CA ARG A 153 10.66 1.08 -17.04
C ARG A 153 9.91 0.82 -15.74
N SER A 154 8.81 1.51 -15.47
CA SER A 154 8.12 1.42 -14.17
C SER A 154 6.60 1.49 -14.30
N SER A 155 5.88 0.92 -13.35
CA SER A 155 4.43 1.02 -13.25
C SER A 155 4.03 1.10 -11.77
N TRP A 156 3.36 2.19 -11.40
CA TRP A 156 2.98 2.53 -10.03
C TRP A 156 1.50 2.89 -9.97
N LYS A 157 0.84 2.48 -8.89
CA LYS A 157 -0.55 2.83 -8.59
C LYS A 157 -0.58 3.64 -7.30
N PHE A 158 -1.13 4.84 -7.36
CA PHE A 158 -1.38 5.67 -6.19
C PHE A 158 -2.85 5.49 -5.80
N HIS A 159 -3.07 5.04 -4.58
CA HIS A 159 -4.38 4.78 -4.01
C HIS A 159 -4.70 5.87 -2.99
N LEU A 160 -5.84 6.53 -3.16
CA LEU A 160 -6.42 7.41 -2.17
C LEU A 160 -7.68 6.76 -1.66
N ALA A 161 -7.74 6.48 -0.37
CA ALA A 161 -8.85 5.76 0.24
C ALA A 161 -9.40 6.47 1.47
N VAL A 162 -10.73 6.55 1.55
CA VAL A 162 -11.44 6.77 2.81
C VAL A 162 -11.84 5.41 3.35
N VAL A 163 -11.43 5.12 4.58
CA VAL A 163 -11.54 3.81 5.21
C VAL A 163 -12.39 3.92 6.46
N TRP A 164 -13.30 2.95 6.61
CA TRP A 164 -14.09 2.69 7.80
C TRP A 164 -13.88 1.24 8.19
N GLN A 165 -13.68 0.96 9.48
CA GLN A 165 -13.36 -0.39 9.91
C GLN A 165 -13.92 -0.71 11.30
N GLY A 166 -14.37 -1.93 11.48
CA GLY A 166 -14.92 -2.42 12.73
C GLY A 166 -15.10 -3.93 12.70
N ASP A 167 -15.47 -4.51 13.83
CA ASP A 167 -15.80 -5.93 13.95
C ASP A 167 -17.14 -6.29 13.29
N THR A 168 -18.03 -5.31 13.09
CA THR A 168 -19.23 -5.46 12.24
C THR A 168 -19.34 -4.32 11.22
N LYS A 169 -20.23 -4.47 10.25
CA LYS A 169 -20.51 -3.43 9.25
C LYS A 169 -21.08 -2.17 9.90
N GLU A 170 -22.01 -2.32 10.83
CA GLU A 170 -22.63 -1.22 11.57
C GLU A 170 -21.58 -0.47 12.39
N LYS A 171 -20.66 -1.19 13.04
CA LYS A 171 -19.56 -0.56 13.76
C LYS A 171 -18.61 0.17 12.81
N ALA A 172 -18.25 -0.45 11.68
CA ALA A 172 -17.44 0.21 10.65
C ALA A 172 -18.08 1.53 10.20
N GLU A 173 -19.38 1.55 9.92
CA GLU A 173 -20.09 2.77 9.50
C GLU A 173 -20.19 3.84 10.60
N SER A 174 -20.14 3.43 11.88
CA SER A 174 -20.21 4.34 13.03
C SER A 174 -18.88 4.95 13.47
N VAL A 175 -17.73 4.36 13.07
CA VAL A 175 -16.41 4.84 13.49
C VAL A 175 -15.95 6.05 12.65
N PRO A 176 -15.08 6.91 13.19
CA PRO A 176 -14.47 8.00 12.44
C PRO A 176 -13.74 7.50 11.19
N GLN A 177 -13.88 8.27 10.10
CA GLN A 177 -13.19 8.04 8.84
C GLN A 177 -11.67 8.11 9.03
N GLN A 178 -10.97 7.17 8.41
CA GLN A 178 -9.52 7.21 8.25
C GLN A 178 -9.19 7.55 6.78
N TYR A 179 -8.14 8.34 6.57
CA TYR A 179 -7.70 8.72 5.23
C TYR A 179 -6.36 8.06 4.93
N SER A 180 -6.39 7.04 4.09
CA SER A 180 -5.21 6.27 3.67
C SER A 180 -4.71 6.76 2.31
N VAL A 181 -3.38 6.87 2.20
CA VAL A 181 -2.69 7.06 0.94
C VAL A 181 -1.68 5.93 0.79
N ALA A 182 -1.71 5.26 -0.36
CA ALA A 182 -0.79 4.17 -0.64
C ALA A 182 -0.19 4.25 -2.04
N VAL A 183 1.04 3.77 -2.18
CA VAL A 183 1.70 3.53 -3.47
C VAL A 183 1.93 2.03 -3.58
N SER A 184 1.46 1.44 -4.67
CA SER A 184 1.70 0.01 -4.94
C SER A 184 2.33 -0.20 -6.30
N MET A 185 3.03 -1.32 -6.42
CA MET A 185 3.50 -1.83 -7.70
C MET A 185 2.33 -2.04 -8.66
N GLY A 186 2.51 -1.65 -9.93
CA GLY A 186 1.53 -1.83 -11.00
C GLY A 186 1.79 -3.05 -11.89
N SER A 187 3.04 -3.52 -11.98
CA SER A 187 3.45 -4.67 -12.80
C SER A 187 4.66 -5.38 -12.20
N VAL A 188 4.51 -6.69 -11.92
CA VAL A 188 5.62 -7.56 -11.51
C VAL A 188 6.71 -7.54 -12.57
N ALA A 189 6.36 -7.75 -13.84
CA ALA A 189 7.33 -7.86 -14.93
C ALA A 189 8.22 -6.62 -15.09
N LYS A 190 7.70 -5.41 -14.81
CA LYS A 190 8.51 -4.18 -14.83
C LYS A 190 9.37 -4.05 -13.57
N ALA A 191 8.80 -4.33 -12.40
CA ALA A 191 9.48 -4.22 -11.12
C ALA A 191 10.64 -5.24 -10.95
N SER A 192 10.51 -6.42 -11.56
CA SER A 192 11.53 -7.48 -11.48
C SER A 192 12.75 -7.23 -12.37
N ARG A 193 12.75 -6.21 -13.25
CA ARG A 193 13.86 -5.96 -14.19
C ARG A 193 15.12 -5.49 -13.50
N ASP A 194 14.96 -4.58 -12.53
CA ASP A 194 16.04 -3.97 -11.79
C ASP A 194 15.51 -3.59 -10.42
N ALA A 195 15.86 -4.37 -9.40
CA ALA A 195 15.38 -4.16 -8.04
C ALA A 195 15.89 -2.84 -7.45
N VAL A 196 17.11 -2.40 -7.78
CA VAL A 196 17.72 -1.17 -7.25
C VAL A 196 17.00 0.04 -7.83
N TYR A 197 16.89 0.11 -9.16
CA TYR A 197 16.15 1.18 -9.83
C TYR A 197 14.68 1.23 -9.38
N THR A 198 14.02 0.07 -9.29
CA THR A 198 12.62 -0.01 -8.89
C THR A 198 12.44 0.49 -7.46
N THR A 199 13.36 0.15 -6.56
CA THR A 199 13.36 0.62 -5.17
C THR A 199 13.50 2.13 -5.08
N ALA A 200 14.50 2.70 -5.77
CA ALA A 200 14.66 4.15 -5.80
C ALA A 200 13.41 4.83 -6.36
N SER A 201 12.87 4.33 -7.48
CA SER A 201 11.65 4.86 -8.07
C SER A 201 10.44 4.78 -7.13
N PHE A 202 10.30 3.66 -6.40
CA PHE A 202 9.23 3.47 -5.42
C PHE A 202 9.33 4.46 -4.25
N LEU A 203 10.52 4.61 -3.66
CA LEU A 203 10.74 5.52 -2.54
C LEU A 203 10.52 6.98 -2.97
N GLU A 204 10.95 7.38 -4.18
CA GLU A 204 10.61 8.68 -4.76
C GLU A 204 9.10 8.87 -4.89
N LYS A 205 8.34 7.84 -5.31
CA LYS A 205 6.87 7.94 -5.41
C LYS A 205 6.19 8.04 -4.05
N MET A 206 6.70 7.35 -3.03
CA MET A 206 6.25 7.53 -1.66
C MET A 206 6.52 8.95 -1.16
N MET A 207 7.72 9.49 -1.41
CA MET A 207 8.07 10.87 -1.04
C MET A 207 7.23 11.91 -1.79
N ASP A 208 6.96 11.71 -3.09
CA ASP A 208 6.10 12.59 -3.88
C ASP A 208 4.67 12.66 -3.29
N ALA A 209 4.15 11.52 -2.80
CA ALA A 209 2.84 11.47 -2.15
C ALA A 209 2.84 12.17 -0.77
N MET A 210 3.89 11.99 0.02
CA MET A 210 4.00 12.55 1.38
C MET A 210 4.35 14.05 1.39
N PHE A 211 5.19 14.54 0.47
CA PHE A 211 5.83 15.85 0.55
C PHE A 211 5.49 16.79 -0.61
N GLN A 212 4.21 17.11 -0.76
CA GLN A 212 3.68 17.81 -1.95
C GLN A 212 4.25 19.21 -2.23
N LYS A 213 4.94 19.83 -1.26
CA LYS A 213 5.55 21.17 -1.36
C LYS A 213 6.85 21.33 -0.56
N SER A 214 7.44 20.24 -0.04
CA SER A 214 8.64 20.37 0.80
C SER A 214 9.90 20.42 -0.05
N ARG A 215 10.76 21.42 0.21
CA ARG A 215 12.11 21.51 -0.37
C ARG A 215 13.08 20.50 0.24
N SER A 216 12.80 20.00 1.44
CA SER A 216 13.58 18.95 2.12
C SER A 216 12.68 17.71 2.25
N ARG A 217 13.00 16.64 1.51
CA ARG A 217 12.22 15.40 1.48
C ARG A 217 13.12 14.26 1.91
N HIS A 218 12.99 13.86 3.17
CA HIS A 218 13.78 12.76 3.73
C HIS A 218 12.84 11.85 4.52
N ILE A 219 13.01 10.55 4.29
CA ILE A 219 12.34 9.49 5.06
C ILE A 219 13.39 8.65 5.76
N ILE A 220 13.03 8.10 6.90
CA ILE A 220 13.81 7.16 7.67
C ILE A 220 13.16 5.79 7.47
N LEU A 221 13.96 4.79 7.11
CA LEU A 221 13.55 3.41 6.92
C LEU A 221 14.13 2.57 8.06
N ASN A 222 13.26 1.81 8.71
CA ASN A 222 13.60 0.93 9.81
C ASN A 222 13.29 -0.52 9.41
N PHE A 223 14.35 -1.32 9.33
CA PHE A 223 14.32 -2.71 8.91
C PHE A 223 14.49 -3.58 10.16
N SER A 224 13.37 -4.09 10.68
CA SER A 224 13.32 -5.07 11.76
C SER A 224 13.54 -6.50 11.25
#